data_AF-A0A4V6EUF2-F1
#
_entry.id   AF-A0A4V6EUF2-F1
#
_cell.length_a   1.000
_cell.length_b   1.000
_cell.length_c   1.000
_cell.angle_alpha   90.00
_cell.angle_beta   90.00
_cell.angle_gamma   90.00
#
_symmetry.space_group_name_H-M   'P 1'
#
loop_
_entity.id
_entity.type
_entity.pdbx_description
1 polymer ?
#
loop_
_entity_poly.entity_id
_entity_poly.type
_entity_poly.pdbx_seq_one_letter_code
_entity_poly.pdbx_strand_id
1 'polypeptide(L)'
;MDHNYWNVDDFIADSQRLPCTFNIDVPNMGQIQSNEERDIKALSRVELPFWLAELMALNNIVSINKPKSFSTRVKAALDANPTSVQLRHQNIHWYALGARLAQLMDDDDTEMQVLSKAYIGRIAQIFQQSQHLSTASTSSSSAAGTAAEGDEHGFATAQAIAAMVSDGPTLGMSTGTAMSAEITDFLQGMEESERALLRNGQEGARLMKDFMAGDH
;
A
#
# COMPACT_ATOMS: atom_id res chain seq x y z
N MET A 1 -3.18 8.50 -12.22
CA MET A 1 -4.08 7.58 -11.50
C MET A 1 -5.39 8.32 -11.39
N ASP A 2 -6.41 7.87 -12.09
CA ASP A 2 -7.70 8.57 -12.14
C ASP A 2 -8.45 8.32 -10.84
N HIS A 3 -8.84 9.39 -10.13
CA HIS A 3 -9.58 9.29 -8.87
C HIS A 3 -11.01 8.84 -9.18
N ASN A 4 -11.39 7.67 -8.66
CA ASN A 4 -12.74 7.16 -8.82
C ASN A 4 -13.49 7.29 -7.50
N TYR A 5 -14.59 8.05 -7.51
CA TYR A 5 -15.47 8.23 -6.35
C TYR A 5 -15.94 6.90 -5.72
N TRP A 6 -16.13 5.86 -6.52
CA TRP A 6 -16.62 4.56 -6.06
C TRP A 6 -15.53 3.61 -5.57
N ASN A 7 -14.26 4.01 -5.70
CA ASN A 7 -13.15 3.18 -5.26
C ASN A 7 -12.89 3.40 -3.76
N VAL A 8 -12.97 2.31 -3.00
CA VAL A 8 -12.74 2.33 -1.55
C VAL A 8 -11.30 2.68 -1.23
N ASP A 9 -10.33 2.21 -2.01
CA ASP A 9 -8.91 2.48 -1.79
C ASP A 9 -8.60 3.98 -1.96
N ASP A 10 -9.30 4.64 -2.88
CA ASP A 10 -9.12 6.08 -3.10
C ASP A 10 -9.65 6.90 -1.93
N PHE A 11 -10.78 6.50 -1.34
CA PHE A 11 -11.31 7.13 -0.13
C PHE A 11 -10.40 6.90 1.09
N ILE A 12 -9.84 5.69 1.23
CA ILE A 12 -8.92 5.38 2.33
C ILE A 12 -7.63 6.22 2.19
N ALA A 13 -7.09 6.34 0.97
CA ALA A 13 -5.95 7.21 0.71
C ALA A 13 -6.23 8.68 1.09
N ASP A 14 -7.44 9.19 0.78
CA ASP A 14 -7.86 10.55 1.13
C ASP A 14 -8.07 10.79 2.63
N SER A 15 -8.40 9.73 3.37
CA SER A 15 -8.62 9.82 4.83
C SER A 15 -7.33 10.04 5.62
N GLN A 16 -6.16 9.94 4.97
CA GLN A 16 -4.88 10.12 5.61
C GLN A 16 -4.66 11.54 6.10
N ARG A 17 -4.16 11.66 7.33
CA ARG A 17 -3.85 12.95 7.95
C ARG A 17 -2.53 13.52 7.45
N LEU A 18 -2.56 14.81 7.12
CA LEU A 18 -1.41 15.58 6.67
C LEU A 18 -1.12 16.75 7.59
N PRO A 19 0.16 17.11 7.78
CA PRO A 19 0.55 18.27 8.55
C PRO A 19 0.23 19.55 7.78
N CYS A 20 -0.70 20.34 8.31
CA CYS A 20 -1.22 21.55 7.68
C CYS A 20 -0.95 22.77 8.57
N THR A 21 -0.65 23.91 7.95
CA THR A 21 -0.50 25.20 8.64
C THR A 21 -1.65 26.11 8.23
N PHE A 22 -2.41 26.65 9.19
CA PHE A 22 -3.45 27.63 8.89
C PHE A 22 -2.84 28.98 8.55
N ASN A 23 -3.30 29.62 7.48
CA ASN A 23 -2.85 30.96 7.09
C ASN A 23 -3.67 32.07 7.74
N ILE A 24 -4.91 31.76 8.13
CA ILE A 24 -5.88 32.70 8.70
C ILE A 24 -6.44 32.18 10.02
N ASP A 25 -6.99 33.09 10.82
CA ASP A 25 -7.79 32.74 11.99
C ASP A 25 -9.13 32.14 11.53
N VAL A 26 -9.49 30.95 12.01
CA VAL A 26 -10.76 30.29 11.69
C VAL A 26 -11.62 30.18 12.95
N PRO A 27 -12.76 30.89 13.00
CA PRO A 27 -13.63 30.89 14.17
C PRO A 27 -14.36 29.54 14.33
N ASN A 28 -14.62 29.14 15.58
CA ASN A 28 -15.36 27.94 15.96
C ASN A 28 -14.78 26.59 15.50
N MET A 29 -13.53 26.55 15.05
CA MET A 29 -12.90 25.33 14.52
C MET A 29 -11.92 24.66 15.51
N GLY A 30 -11.82 25.15 16.75
CA GLY A 30 -10.85 24.65 17.73
C GLY A 30 -11.03 23.17 18.13
N GLN A 31 -12.21 22.60 17.88
CA GLN A 31 -12.51 21.17 18.11
C GLN A 31 -11.55 20.23 17.36
N ILE A 32 -11.00 20.66 16.22
CA ILE A 32 -10.06 19.85 15.44
C ILE A 32 -8.74 19.65 16.18
N GLN A 33 -8.30 20.64 16.96
CA GLN A 33 -7.00 20.58 17.65
C GLN A 33 -7.07 19.87 19.02
N SER A 34 -8.25 19.38 19.42
CA SER A 34 -8.50 18.86 20.77
C SER A 34 -8.04 19.83 21.87
N ASN A 35 -8.11 21.14 21.60
CA ASN A 35 -7.79 22.21 22.54
C ASN A 35 -9.09 22.79 23.10
N GLU A 36 -9.03 23.40 24.29
CA GLU A 36 -10.16 24.10 24.91
C GLU A 36 -10.46 25.46 24.25
N GLU A 37 -9.57 25.90 23.36
CA GLU A 37 -9.76 27.10 22.55
C GLU A 37 -10.87 26.89 21.51
N ARG A 38 -11.75 27.89 21.37
CA ARG A 38 -12.88 27.85 20.43
C ARG A 38 -12.44 28.05 18.98
N ASP A 39 -11.41 28.86 18.76
CA ASP A 39 -10.98 29.32 17.44
C ASP A 39 -9.58 28.81 17.12
N ILE A 40 -9.31 28.53 15.85
CA ILE A 40 -7.97 28.20 15.37
C ILE A 40 -7.25 29.51 15.03
N LYS A 41 -6.07 29.73 15.60
CA LYS A 41 -5.22 30.88 15.26
C LYS A 41 -4.44 30.65 13.96
N ALA A 42 -4.16 31.73 13.25
CA ALA A 42 -3.25 31.76 12.12
C ALA A 42 -1.88 31.22 12.56
N LEU A 43 -1.19 30.59 11.62
CA LEU A 43 0.09 29.89 11.79
C LEU A 43 0.04 28.68 12.74
N SER A 44 -1.13 28.29 13.23
CA SER A 44 -1.28 27.03 13.97
C SER A 44 -1.05 25.83 13.04
N ARG A 45 -0.39 24.81 13.60
CA ARG A 45 -0.17 23.53 12.92
C ARG A 45 -1.19 22.52 13.41
N VAL A 46 -1.92 21.93 12.47
CA VAL A 46 -2.99 20.97 12.73
C VAL A 46 -2.87 19.84 11.72
N GLU A 47 -3.16 18.61 12.14
CA GLU A 47 -3.24 17.48 11.23
C GLU A 47 -4.66 17.34 10.68
N LEU A 48 -4.82 17.45 9.36
CA LEU A 48 -6.11 17.37 8.68
C LEU A 48 -6.12 16.19 7.70
N PRO A 49 -7.24 15.48 7.54
CA PRO A 49 -7.41 14.52 6.45
C PRO A 49 -7.23 15.20 5.08
N PHE A 50 -6.61 14.51 4.11
CA PHE A 50 -6.32 15.07 2.80
C PHE A 50 -7.56 15.63 2.10
N TRP A 51 -8.69 14.91 2.08
CA TRP A 51 -9.93 15.37 1.44
C TRP A 51 -10.42 16.73 1.96
N LEU A 52 -10.14 17.06 3.22
CA LEU A 52 -10.48 18.36 3.80
C LEU A 52 -9.39 19.39 3.53
N ALA A 53 -8.13 18.98 3.69
CA ALA A 53 -6.97 19.84 3.50
C ALA A 53 -6.88 20.37 2.07
N GLU A 54 -7.20 19.55 1.06
CA GLU A 54 -7.23 19.92 -0.35
C GLU A 54 -8.19 21.10 -0.61
N LEU A 55 -9.44 20.97 -0.16
CA LEU A 55 -10.46 22.01 -0.34
C LEU A 55 -10.07 23.32 0.36
N MET A 56 -9.44 23.24 1.54
CA MET A 56 -8.98 24.41 2.28
C MET A 56 -7.75 25.06 1.64
N ALA A 57 -6.86 24.25 1.06
CA ALA A 57 -5.66 24.72 0.38
C ALA A 57 -5.99 25.45 -0.93
N LEU A 58 -6.94 24.93 -1.71
CA LEU A 58 -7.43 25.60 -2.92
C LEU A 58 -8.00 27.01 -2.64
N ASN A 59 -8.54 27.22 -1.44
CA ASN A 59 -9.07 28.52 -0.99
C ASN A 59 -8.05 29.36 -0.21
N ASN A 60 -6.77 28.99 -0.20
CA ASN A 60 -5.67 29.67 0.53
C ASN A 60 -5.86 29.77 2.06
N ILE A 61 -6.76 28.97 2.65
CA ILE A 61 -7.02 28.95 4.11
C ILE A 61 -5.88 28.22 4.83
N VAL A 62 -5.36 27.18 4.20
CA VAL A 62 -4.36 26.27 4.76
C VAL A 62 -3.22 26.06 3.76
N SER A 63 -1.99 25.99 4.26
CA SER A 63 -0.82 25.51 3.52
C SER A 63 -0.52 24.07 3.92
N ILE A 64 -0.45 23.16 2.94
CA ILE A 64 -0.12 21.75 3.16
C ILE A 64 1.40 21.58 3.19
N ASN A 65 1.92 20.95 4.25
CA ASN A 65 3.34 20.61 4.33
C ASN A 65 3.55 19.16 3.87
N LYS A 66 4.68 18.89 3.20
CA LYS A 66 5.05 17.53 2.78
C LYS A 66 5.14 16.61 4.01
N PRO A 67 4.42 15.48 4.06
CA PRO A 67 4.55 14.54 5.16
C PRO A 67 5.91 13.82 5.10
N LYS A 68 6.31 13.23 6.24
CA LYS A 68 7.63 12.57 6.39
C LYS A 68 7.87 11.44 5.35
N SER A 69 6.79 10.81 4.90
CA SER A 69 6.78 9.76 3.87
C SER A 69 7.29 10.23 2.50
N PHE A 70 7.29 11.55 2.24
CA PHE A 70 7.82 12.18 1.02
C PHE A 70 9.05 13.07 1.32
N SER A 71 9.70 12.83 2.46
CA SER A 71 10.94 13.55 2.80
C SER A 71 12.05 13.28 1.77
N THR A 72 12.96 14.23 1.63
CA THR A 72 14.14 14.11 0.74
C THR A 72 14.94 12.84 1.00
N ARG A 73 14.98 12.35 2.24
CA ARG A 73 15.63 11.08 2.60
C ARG A 73 14.99 9.89 1.91
N VAL A 74 13.66 9.79 1.93
CA VAL A 74 12.93 8.69 1.28
C VAL A 74 13.12 8.75 -0.23
N LYS A 75 13.07 9.96 -0.81
CA LYS A 75 13.33 10.16 -2.24
C LYS A 75 14.73 9.73 -2.65
N ALA A 76 15.75 10.15 -1.91
CA ALA A 76 17.14 9.74 -2.18
C ALA A 76 17.33 8.22 -2.06
N ALA A 77 16.63 7.57 -1.12
CA ALA A 77 16.66 6.12 -1.01
C ALA A 77 15.98 5.43 -2.22
N LEU A 78 14.82 5.93 -2.66
CA LEU A 78 14.12 5.45 -3.85
C LEU A 78 14.95 5.66 -5.13
N ASP A 79 15.68 6.77 -5.21
CA ASP A 79 16.58 7.07 -6.33
C ASP A 79 17.79 6.13 -6.39
N ALA A 80 18.29 5.70 -5.23
CA ALA A 80 19.44 4.80 -5.14
C ALA A 80 19.05 3.34 -5.43
N ASN A 81 18.01 2.83 -4.74
CA ASN A 81 17.44 1.53 -5.03
C ASN A 81 15.96 1.52 -4.60
N PRO A 82 15.01 1.49 -5.55
CA PRO A 82 13.61 1.55 -5.20
C PRO A 82 13.09 0.25 -4.58
N THR A 83 13.75 -0.91 -4.78
CA THR A 83 13.25 -2.20 -4.28
C THR A 83 13.59 -2.47 -2.83
N SER A 84 14.60 -1.81 -2.27
CA SER A 84 14.97 -1.92 -0.85
C SER A 84 14.12 -1.04 0.08
N VAL A 85 13.33 -0.12 -0.47
CA VAL A 85 12.50 0.79 0.32
C VAL A 85 11.17 0.12 0.70
N GLN A 86 10.89 0.06 2.00
CA GLN A 86 9.61 -0.43 2.52
C GLN A 86 8.54 0.67 2.43
N LEU A 87 7.91 0.81 1.27
CA LEU A 87 6.89 1.82 1.00
C LEU A 87 5.72 1.71 1.98
N ARG A 88 5.27 0.49 2.31
CA ARG A 88 4.17 0.26 3.25
C ARG A 88 4.38 0.91 4.63
N HIS A 89 5.62 0.91 5.11
CA HIS A 89 5.95 1.52 6.41
C HIS A 89 5.97 3.04 6.34
N GLN A 90 6.17 3.62 5.16
CA GLN A 90 6.01 5.06 4.96
C GLN A 90 4.54 5.43 4.83
N ASN A 91 3.79 4.66 4.03
CA ASN A 91 2.38 4.83 3.76
C ASN A 91 1.81 3.60 3.02
N ILE A 92 0.62 3.15 3.40
CA ILE A 92 -0.08 2.05 2.74
C ILE A 92 -0.51 2.41 1.30
N HIS A 93 -0.85 3.68 1.05
CA HIS A 93 -1.27 4.22 -0.24
C HIS A 93 -0.31 5.33 -0.72
N TRP A 94 0.99 5.01 -0.75
CA TRP A 94 2.05 5.97 -1.10
C TRP A 94 1.91 6.53 -2.53
N TYR A 95 1.61 5.71 -3.54
CA TYR A 95 1.49 6.21 -4.92
C TYR A 95 0.25 7.08 -5.09
N ALA A 96 -0.88 6.66 -4.51
CA ALA A 96 -2.15 7.36 -4.62
C ALA A 96 -2.12 8.73 -3.90
N LEU A 97 -1.56 8.79 -2.69
CA LEU A 97 -1.39 10.06 -1.99
C LEU A 97 -0.35 10.95 -2.69
N GLY A 98 0.75 10.36 -3.15
CA GLY A 98 1.82 11.10 -3.82
C GLY A 98 1.33 11.80 -5.08
N ALA A 99 0.55 11.10 -5.91
CA ALA A 99 -0.01 11.66 -7.14
C ALA A 99 -1.01 12.80 -6.89
N ARG A 100 -1.77 12.73 -5.78
CA ARG A 100 -2.70 13.80 -5.39
C ARG A 100 -1.97 14.99 -4.77
N LEU A 101 -0.98 14.72 -3.93
CA LEU A 101 -0.17 15.76 -3.33
C LEU A 101 0.59 16.54 -4.41
N ALA A 102 1.16 15.86 -5.40
CA ALA A 102 1.89 16.48 -6.50
C ALA A 102 1.05 17.53 -7.25
N GLN A 103 -0.23 17.25 -7.51
CA GLN A 103 -1.17 18.17 -8.18
C GLN A 103 -1.44 19.47 -7.40
N LEU A 104 -1.26 19.46 -6.07
CA LEU A 104 -1.47 20.63 -5.23
C LEU A 104 -0.18 21.43 -5.01
N MET A 105 0.98 20.88 -5.37
CA MET A 105 2.27 21.51 -5.15
C MET A 105 2.78 22.19 -6.40
N ASP A 106 3.52 23.29 -6.22
CA ASP A 106 4.10 24.04 -7.34
C ASP A 106 5.14 23.22 -8.15
N ASP A 107 5.77 22.21 -7.52
CA ASP A 107 6.81 21.35 -8.12
C ASP A 107 6.27 19.99 -8.64
N ASP A 108 5.05 19.95 -9.19
CA ASP A 108 4.32 18.74 -9.63
C ASP A 108 5.19 17.78 -10.47
N ASP A 109 5.87 18.32 -11.50
CA ASP A 109 6.71 17.53 -12.42
C ASP A 109 7.77 16.69 -11.70
N THR A 110 8.41 17.26 -10.67
CA THR A 110 9.50 16.58 -9.96
C THR A 110 8.97 15.46 -9.06
N GLU A 111 7.84 15.69 -8.38
CA GLU A 111 7.21 14.69 -7.53
C GLU A 111 6.67 13.53 -8.36
N MET A 112 6.03 13.85 -9.49
CA MET A 112 5.49 12.85 -10.41
C MET A 112 6.60 12.01 -11.08
N GLN A 113 7.76 12.61 -11.38
CA GLN A 113 8.93 11.87 -11.87
C GLN A 113 9.47 10.87 -10.83
N VAL A 114 9.54 11.25 -9.55
CA VAL A 114 10.00 10.34 -8.47
C VAL A 114 9.04 9.15 -8.33
N LEU A 115 7.73 9.41 -8.34
CA LEU A 115 6.69 8.37 -8.31
C LEU A 115 6.84 7.39 -9.48
N SER A 116 6.96 7.92 -10.70
CA SER A 116 7.11 7.14 -11.93
C SER A 116 8.38 6.28 -11.90
N LYS A 117 9.53 6.88 -11.56
CA LYS A 117 10.82 6.17 -11.48
C LYS A 117 10.79 5.06 -10.44
N ALA A 118 10.20 5.31 -9.26
CA ALA A 118 10.06 4.29 -8.22
C ALA A 118 9.20 3.11 -8.70
N TYR A 119 8.06 3.39 -9.35
CA TYR A 119 7.16 2.37 -9.88
C TYR A 119 7.83 1.52 -10.97
N ILE A 120 8.45 2.16 -11.96
CA ILE A 120 9.16 1.46 -13.05
C ILE A 120 10.32 0.61 -12.51
N GLY A 121 11.07 1.10 -11.51
CA GLY A 121 12.15 0.34 -10.91
C GLY A 121 11.70 -0.90 -10.14
N ARG A 122 10.45 -0.94 -9.66
CA ARG A 122 9.90 -2.04 -8.86
C ARG A 122 9.08 -3.03 -9.68
N ILE A 123 8.44 -2.60 -10.77
CA ILE A 123 7.49 -3.43 -11.53
C ILE A 123 8.10 -4.74 -12.06
N ALA A 124 9.35 -4.73 -12.50
CA ALA A 124 10.03 -5.92 -13.00
C ALA A 124 10.19 -6.98 -11.91
N GLN A 125 10.55 -6.55 -10.69
CA GLN A 125 10.65 -7.45 -9.55
C GLN A 125 9.28 -7.99 -9.12
N ILE A 126 8.25 -7.13 -9.10
CA ILE A 126 6.86 -7.54 -8.80
C ILE A 126 6.41 -8.64 -9.76
N PHE A 127 6.61 -8.44 -11.06
CA PHE A 127 6.29 -9.43 -12.09
C PHE A 127 7.07 -10.73 -11.91
N GLN A 128 8.38 -10.67 -11.65
CA GLN A 128 9.16 -11.88 -11.41
C GLN A 128 8.64 -12.67 -10.20
N GLN A 129 8.26 -11.96 -9.12
CA GLN A 129 7.70 -12.61 -7.93
C GLN A 129 6.29 -13.17 -8.17
N SER A 130 5.46 -12.55 -9.01
CA SER A 130 4.13 -13.09 -9.35
C SER A 130 4.25 -14.44 -10.06
N GLN A 131 5.19 -14.56 -11.00
CA GLN A 131 5.44 -15.83 -11.70
C GLN A 131 6.00 -16.90 -10.76
N HIS A 132 6.97 -16.54 -9.91
CA HIS A 132 7.61 -17.48 -9.00
C HIS A 132 6.66 -17.98 -7.90
N LEU A 133 5.81 -17.12 -7.33
CA LEU A 133 4.87 -17.56 -6.29
C LEU A 133 3.76 -18.46 -6.87
N SER A 134 3.33 -18.18 -8.12
CA SER A 134 2.36 -19.03 -8.81
C SER A 134 2.88 -20.46 -9.00
N THR A 135 4.13 -20.64 -9.43
CA THR A 135 4.71 -21.99 -9.59
C THR A 135 4.86 -22.75 -8.28
N ALA A 136 5.24 -22.06 -7.20
CA ALA A 136 5.35 -22.64 -5.86
C ALA A 136 4.00 -23.09 -5.28
N SER A 137 2.89 -22.42 -5.65
CA SER A 137 1.55 -22.79 -5.16
C SER A 137 1.03 -24.12 -5.72
N THR A 138 1.55 -24.61 -6.85
CA THR A 138 1.12 -25.89 -7.44
C THR A 138 1.94 -27.09 -6.96
N SER A 139 3.19 -26.89 -6.54
CA SER A 139 4.01 -28.01 -6.03
C SER A 139 3.46 -28.57 -4.71
N SER A 140 2.71 -27.76 -3.95
CA SER A 140 2.00 -28.19 -2.74
C SER A 140 0.71 -28.96 -3.04
N SER A 141 -0.01 -28.66 -4.13
CA SER A 141 -1.20 -29.44 -4.52
C SER A 141 -0.86 -30.82 -5.07
N SER A 142 0.31 -30.99 -5.71
CA SER A 142 0.82 -32.31 -6.10
C SER A 142 1.30 -33.18 -4.92
N ALA A 143 1.56 -32.59 -3.76
CA ALA A 143 1.98 -33.33 -2.55
C ALA A 143 0.79 -33.75 -1.65
N ALA A 144 -0.38 -33.12 -1.82
CA ALA A 144 -1.59 -33.50 -1.09
C ALA A 144 -2.36 -34.68 -1.72
N GLY A 145 -1.98 -35.12 -2.92
CA GLY A 145 -2.64 -36.20 -3.65
C GLY A 145 -2.26 -37.63 -3.22
N THR A 146 -1.38 -37.82 -2.23
CA THR A 146 -0.88 -39.15 -1.81
C THR A 146 -1.08 -39.48 -0.33
N ALA A 147 -1.90 -38.72 0.40
CA ALA A 147 -2.21 -39.01 1.80
C ALA A 147 -3.71 -38.84 2.10
N ALA A 148 -4.53 -39.78 1.64
CA ALA A 148 -5.92 -39.88 2.06
C ALA A 148 -6.37 -41.35 2.17
N GLU A 149 -5.79 -42.06 3.13
CA GLU A 149 -6.45 -43.18 3.82
C GLU A 149 -5.98 -43.13 5.29
N GLY A 150 -6.85 -42.68 6.20
CA GLY A 150 -6.55 -42.66 7.64
C GLY A 150 -7.34 -41.64 8.45
N ASP A 151 -8.49 -42.09 8.95
CA ASP A 151 -9.20 -41.73 10.19
C ASP A 151 -9.60 -40.29 10.55
N GLU A 152 -10.89 -40.21 10.90
CA GLU A 152 -11.64 -39.10 11.47
C GLU A 152 -11.18 -38.75 12.90
N HIS A 153 -11.33 -37.44 13.24
CA HIS A 153 -11.19 -36.81 14.57
C HIS A 153 -9.81 -36.23 14.93
N GLY A 154 -9.56 -35.00 14.46
CA GLY A 154 -8.48 -34.14 14.97
C GLY A 154 -8.92 -32.69 15.04
N PHE A 155 -8.92 -32.10 16.24
CA PHE A 155 -9.16 -30.68 16.47
C PHE A 155 -8.25 -29.84 15.55
N ALA A 156 -8.83 -28.83 14.89
CA ALA A 156 -8.07 -27.89 14.07
C ALA A 156 -6.93 -27.27 14.91
N THR A 157 -5.70 -27.40 14.43
CA THR A 157 -4.51 -26.87 15.10
C THR A 157 -4.62 -25.35 15.23
N ALA A 158 -4.08 -24.79 16.32
CA ALA A 158 -4.17 -23.36 16.63
C ALA A 158 -3.68 -22.44 15.49
N GLN A 159 -2.81 -22.93 14.60
CA GLN A 159 -2.35 -22.21 13.41
C GLN A 159 -3.41 -22.13 12.28
N ALA A 160 -4.27 -23.14 12.13
CA ALA A 160 -5.37 -23.10 11.16
C ALA A 160 -6.45 -22.09 11.60
N ILE A 161 -6.69 -21.99 12.91
CA ILE A 161 -7.60 -20.98 13.49
C ILE A 161 -6.98 -19.58 13.36
N ALA A 162 -5.66 -19.44 13.56
CA ALA A 162 -4.97 -18.17 13.35
C ALA A 162 -5.00 -17.69 11.89
N ALA A 163 -4.95 -18.60 10.93
CA ALA A 163 -5.06 -18.29 9.49
C ALA A 163 -6.45 -17.79 9.07
N MET A 164 -7.50 -18.09 9.84
CA MET A 164 -8.88 -17.64 9.59
C MET A 164 -9.20 -16.29 10.27
N VAL A 165 -8.37 -15.84 11.20
CA VAL A 165 -8.60 -14.64 12.03
C VAL A 165 -7.80 -13.41 11.52
N SER A 166 -6.79 -13.59 10.67
CA SER A 166 -6.07 -12.46 10.10
C SER A 166 -6.69 -11.99 8.78
N ASP A 167 -7.37 -10.84 8.80
CA ASP A 167 -7.77 -10.05 7.61
C ASP A 167 -6.55 -9.45 6.88
N GLY A 168 -5.63 -10.31 6.46
CA GLY A 168 -4.52 -10.00 5.57
C GLY A 168 -4.46 -11.06 4.48
N PRO A 169 -3.94 -10.73 3.27
CA PRO A 169 -3.85 -11.72 2.21
C PRO A 169 -3.15 -12.98 2.72
N THR A 170 -3.81 -14.13 2.56
CA THR A 170 -3.19 -15.44 2.70
C THR A 170 -2.17 -15.59 1.56
N LEU A 171 -1.02 -14.93 1.70
CA LEU A 171 0.20 -15.28 0.98
C LEU A 171 0.44 -16.75 1.30
N GLY A 172 0.40 -17.61 0.30
CA GLY A 172 0.49 -19.08 0.41
C GLY A 172 1.79 -19.56 1.05
N MET A 173 1.95 -19.32 2.34
CA MET A 173 3.12 -19.63 3.14
C MET A 173 3.00 -21.08 3.61
N SER A 174 3.16 -22.04 2.69
CA SER A 174 3.38 -23.44 3.04
C SER A 174 4.87 -23.79 3.01
N THR A 175 5.25 -24.66 3.92
CA THR A 175 6.59 -24.99 4.47
C THR A 175 7.64 -25.56 3.49
N GLY A 176 7.48 -25.44 2.17
CA GLY A 176 8.29 -26.18 1.20
C GLY A 176 9.32 -25.40 0.39
N THR A 177 9.25 -24.07 0.33
CA THR A 177 10.20 -23.27 -0.46
C THR A 177 10.61 -22.04 0.34
N ALA A 178 11.80 -22.07 0.92
CA ALA A 178 12.34 -20.93 1.64
C ALA A 178 12.53 -19.76 0.67
N MET A 179 11.61 -18.79 0.69
CA MET A 179 11.83 -17.51 0.01
C MET A 179 13.05 -16.83 0.64
N SER A 180 13.91 -16.23 -0.18
CA SER A 180 15.04 -15.44 0.33
C SER A 180 14.55 -14.36 1.29
N ALA A 181 15.32 -14.08 2.35
CA ALA A 181 14.99 -13.05 3.33
C ALA A 181 14.76 -11.68 2.66
N GLU A 182 15.50 -11.38 1.59
CA GLU A 182 15.35 -10.16 0.80
C GLU A 182 14.00 -10.10 0.06
N ILE A 183 13.51 -11.25 -0.41
CA ILE A 183 12.21 -11.35 -1.10
C ILE A 183 11.08 -11.19 -0.09
N THR A 184 11.19 -11.81 1.08
CA THR A 184 10.18 -11.65 2.13
C THR A 184 10.08 -10.20 2.61
N ASP A 185 11.23 -9.52 2.74
CA ASP A 185 11.27 -8.12 3.14
C ASP A 185 10.63 -7.22 2.07
N PHE A 186 10.93 -7.49 0.78
CA PHE A 186 10.31 -6.82 -0.34
C PHE A 186 8.78 -6.96 -0.32
N LEU A 187 8.26 -8.19 -0.19
CA LEU A 187 6.81 -8.47 -0.17
C LEU A 187 6.08 -7.80 1.01
N GLN A 188 6.73 -7.74 2.18
CA GLN A 188 6.20 -7.02 3.34
C GLN A 188 6.18 -5.50 3.11
N GLY A 189 7.19 -4.97 2.44
CA GLY A 189 7.35 -3.56 2.12
C GLY A 189 6.47 -3.02 0.98
N MET A 190 5.76 -3.88 0.25
CA MET A 190 4.91 -3.48 -0.89
C MET A 190 3.77 -2.55 -0.48
N GLU A 191 3.50 -1.57 -1.34
CA GLU A 191 2.36 -0.66 -1.24
C GLU A 191 1.07 -1.36 -1.74
N GLU A 192 -0.12 -0.83 -1.45
CA GLU A 192 -1.37 -1.56 -1.76
C GLU A 192 -1.61 -1.77 -3.26
N SER A 193 -1.30 -0.77 -4.10
CA SER A 193 -1.44 -0.91 -5.56
C SER A 193 -0.49 -1.96 -6.12
N GLU A 194 0.71 -2.07 -5.55
CA GLU A 194 1.68 -3.11 -5.91
C GLU A 194 1.22 -4.50 -5.48
N ARG A 195 0.58 -4.62 -4.32
CA ARG A 195 0.00 -5.89 -3.86
C ARG A 195 -1.13 -6.32 -4.77
N ALA A 196 -2.02 -5.41 -5.15
CA ALA A 196 -3.08 -5.70 -6.11
C ALA A 196 -2.50 -6.19 -7.44
N LEU A 197 -1.46 -5.51 -7.95
CA LEU A 197 -0.76 -5.93 -9.17
C LEU A 197 -0.14 -7.33 -9.03
N LEU A 198 0.51 -7.62 -7.90
CA LEU A 198 1.09 -8.94 -7.62
C LEU A 198 0.03 -10.04 -7.62
N ARG A 199 -1.12 -9.81 -6.95
CA ARG A 199 -2.22 -10.79 -6.91
C ARG A 199 -2.79 -11.05 -8.30
N ASN A 200 -3.06 -9.99 -9.06
CA ASN A 200 -3.56 -10.12 -10.43
C ASN A 200 -2.57 -10.87 -11.33
N GLY A 201 -1.27 -10.61 -11.16
CA GLY A 201 -0.21 -11.35 -11.86
C GLY A 201 -0.17 -12.83 -11.48
N GLN A 202 -0.34 -13.16 -10.20
CA GLN A 202 -0.38 -14.55 -9.72
C GLN A 202 -1.59 -15.31 -10.25
N GLU A 203 -2.77 -14.68 -10.22
CA GLU A 203 -3.99 -15.23 -10.76
C GLU A 203 -3.87 -15.47 -12.27
N GLY A 204 -3.38 -14.49 -13.02
CA GLY A 204 -3.14 -14.64 -14.46
C GLY A 204 -2.14 -15.77 -14.79
N ALA A 205 -1.04 -15.87 -14.03
CA ALA A 205 -0.06 -16.94 -14.21
C ALA A 205 -0.64 -18.32 -13.89
N ARG A 206 -1.47 -18.41 -12.85
CA ARG A 206 -2.16 -19.65 -12.46
C ARG A 206 -3.17 -20.07 -13.53
N LEU A 207 -4.07 -19.17 -13.93
CA LEU A 207 -5.07 -19.45 -14.96
C LEU A 207 -4.44 -19.88 -16.28
N MET A 208 -3.34 -19.24 -16.68
CA MET A 208 -2.60 -19.63 -17.89
C MET A 208 -2.04 -21.06 -17.77
N LYS A 209 -1.58 -21.44 -16.58
CA LYS A 209 -1.05 -22.79 -16.33
C LYS A 209 -2.16 -23.83 -16.35
N ASP A 210 -3.27 -23.58 -15.66
CA ASP A 210 -4.44 -24.47 -15.64
C ASP A 210 -4.96 -24.65 -17.08
N PHE A 211 -5.01 -23.55 -17.85
CA PHE A 211 -5.34 -23.59 -19.27
C PHE A 211 -4.38 -24.47 -20.09
N MET A 212 -3.07 -24.33 -19.91
CA MET A 212 -2.07 -25.18 -20.59
C MET A 212 -2.12 -26.65 -20.16
N ALA A 213 -2.59 -26.94 -18.94
CA ALA A 213 -2.75 -28.31 -18.43
C ALA A 213 -4.01 -29.00 -18.99
N GLY A 214 -4.93 -28.24 -19.60
CA GLY A 214 -6.20 -28.75 -20.10
C GLY A 214 -7.25 -28.96 -19.02
N ASP A 215 -7.01 -28.45 -17.79
CA ASP A 215 -8.03 -28.35 -16.75
C ASP A 215 -8.86 -27.08 -17.03
N HIS A 216 -10.10 -27.27 -17.50
CA HIS A 216 -11.08 -26.21 -17.73
C HIS A 216 -12.38 -26.53 -17.00
#